data_AF-A0A353ZU77-F1
#
_entry.id   AF-A0A353ZU77-F1
#
_cell.length_a   1.000
_cell.length_b   1.000
_cell.length_c   1.000
_cell.angle_alpha   90.00
_cell.angle_beta   90.00
_cell.angle_gamma   90.00
#
_symmetry.space_group_name_H-M   'P 1'
#
loop_
_entity.id
_entity.type
_entity.pdbx_description
1 polymer ?
#
loop_
_entity_poly.entity_id
_entity_poly.type
_entity_poly.pdbx_seq_one_letter_code
_entity_poly.pdbx_strand_id
1 'polypeptide(L)'
;MSGLAVPLAAPDRPVSGVALTVVIILFVLVAAVGFFAARWRRSEETGLHSLDEWGLGGRGFGTWVTWFLLGGDLYTAYTFVAVPAAMWATGAVSGFFAVPYTIVLYPIVFLLMSRLWS
;
A
#
# COMPACT_ATOMS: atom_id res chain seq x y z
N MET A 1 17.19 -34.59 -8.86
CA MET A 1 16.27 -33.57 -8.32
C MET A 1 15.32 -33.21 -9.46
N SER A 2 14.16 -33.88 -9.52
CA SER A 2 13.19 -33.66 -10.60
C SER A 2 12.54 -32.30 -10.40
N GLY A 3 12.79 -31.36 -11.32
CA GLY A 3 12.15 -30.06 -11.31
C GLY A 3 10.65 -30.25 -11.45
N LEU A 4 9.90 -29.93 -10.40
CA LEU A 4 8.45 -29.78 -10.49
C LEU A 4 8.18 -28.67 -11.50
N ALA A 5 7.75 -29.04 -12.70
CA ALA A 5 7.27 -28.09 -13.68
C ALA A 5 6.03 -27.42 -13.09
N VAL A 6 6.19 -26.21 -12.57
CA VAL A 6 5.06 -25.37 -12.15
C VAL A 6 4.24 -25.14 -13.41
N PRO A 7 2.98 -25.64 -13.48
CA PRO A 7 2.18 -25.45 -14.66
C PRO A 7 1.99 -23.93 -14.84
N LEU A 8 2.57 -23.39 -15.91
CA LEU A 8 2.32 -22.01 -16.31
C LEU A 8 0.81 -21.86 -16.52
N ALA A 9 0.26 -20.74 -16.07
CA ALA A 9 -1.14 -20.41 -16.33
C ALA A 9 -1.45 -20.63 -17.82
N ALA A 10 -2.54 -21.35 -18.11
CA ALA A 10 -2.96 -21.58 -19.48
C ALA A 10 -3.01 -20.24 -20.24
N PRO A 11 -2.37 -20.14 -21.41
CA PRO A 11 -2.14 -18.87 -22.10
C PRO A 11 -3.45 -18.14 -22.45
N ASP A 12 -4.55 -18.87 -22.59
CA ASP A 12 -5.80 -18.38 -23.15
C ASP A 12 -6.94 -18.39 -22.11
N ARG A 13 -6.71 -17.83 -20.93
CA ARG A 13 -7.81 -17.65 -19.96
C ARG A 13 -8.72 -16.50 -20.43
N PRO A 14 -10.00 -16.75 -20.71
CA PRO A 14 -10.91 -15.68 -21.07
C PRO A 14 -11.05 -14.70 -19.89
N VAL A 15 -11.05 -13.40 -20.18
CA VAL A 15 -11.27 -12.37 -19.17
C VAL A 15 -12.67 -12.53 -18.59
N SER A 16 -12.76 -12.70 -17.27
CA SER A 16 -14.05 -12.72 -16.60
C SER A 16 -14.66 -11.32 -16.63
N GLY A 17 -15.74 -11.15 -17.41
CA GLY A 17 -16.45 -9.88 -17.50
C GLY A 17 -16.95 -9.38 -16.14
N VAL A 18 -17.34 -10.29 -15.25
CA VAL A 18 -17.74 -9.96 -13.87
C VAL A 18 -16.56 -9.40 -13.07
N ALA A 19 -15.42 -10.09 -13.07
CA ALA A 19 -14.24 -9.63 -12.33
C ALA A 19 -13.72 -8.28 -12.88
N LEU A 20 -13.70 -8.13 -14.21
CA LEU A 20 -13.33 -6.86 -14.86
C LEU A 20 -14.28 -5.73 -14.47
N THR A 21 -15.59 -5.98 -14.45
CA THR A 21 -16.59 -4.99 -14.05
C THR A 21 -16.38 -4.55 -12.60
N VAL A 22 -16.15 -5.48 -11.68
CA VAL A 22 -15.86 -5.17 -10.26
C VAL A 22 -14.60 -4.31 -10.15
N VAL A 23 -13.51 -4.66 -10.85
CA VAL A 23 -12.27 -3.88 -10.84
C VAL A 23 -12.49 -2.46 -11.36
N ILE A 24 -13.21 -2.30 -12.48
CA ILE A 24 -13.49 -0.99 -13.05
C ILE A 24 -14.31 -0.13 -12.08
N ILE A 25 -15.36 -0.70 -11.46
CA ILE A 25 -16.20 0.02 -10.50
C ILE A 25 -15.36 0.49 -9.31
N LEU A 26 -14.56 -0.41 -8.72
CA LEU A 26 -13.71 -0.08 -7.57
C LEU A 26 -12.64 0.96 -7.94
N PHE A 27 -12.03 0.83 -9.10
CA PHE A 27 -11.04 1.79 -9.60
C PHE A 27 -11.65 3.17 -9.77
N VAL A 28 -12.79 3.28 -10.44
CA VAL A 28 -13.48 4.56 -10.66
C VAL A 28 -13.91 5.18 -9.33
N LEU A 29 -14.43 4.37 -8.40
CA LEU A 29 -14.83 4.83 -7.08
C LEU A 29 -13.64 5.41 -6.31
N VAL A 30 -12.54 4.66 -6.20
CA VAL A 30 -11.35 5.10 -5.46
C VAL A 30 -10.70 6.31 -6.13
N ALA A 31 -10.63 6.32 -7.47
CA ALA A 31 -10.12 7.47 -8.22
C ALA A 31 -10.97 8.72 -7.95
N ALA A 32 -12.30 8.63 -8.07
CA ALA A 32 -13.21 9.74 -7.79
C ALA A 32 -13.06 10.25 -6.35
N VAL A 33 -12.99 9.35 -5.36
CA VAL A 33 -12.73 9.72 -3.96
C VAL A 33 -11.39 10.44 -3.82
N GLY A 34 -10.32 9.96 -4.47
CA GLY A 34 -9.00 10.61 -4.45
C GLY A 34 -9.01 12.02 -5.05
N PHE A 35 -9.69 12.21 -6.19
CA PHE A 35 -9.85 13.54 -6.79
C PHE A 35 -10.72 14.46 -5.92
N PHE A 36 -11.77 13.94 -5.29
CA PHE A 36 -12.56 14.72 -4.33
C PHE A 36 -11.80 15.02 -3.04
N ALA A 37 -10.84 14.18 -2.63
CA ALA A 37 -9.97 14.47 -1.50
C ALA A 37 -9.06 15.69 -1.78
N ALA A 38 -8.68 15.95 -3.04
CA ALA A 38 -7.87 17.12 -3.41
C ALA A 38 -8.56 18.48 -3.17
N ARG A 39 -9.90 18.50 -3.00
CA ARG A 39 -10.66 19.68 -2.57
C ARG A 39 -11.01 19.67 -1.08
N TRP A 40 -10.78 18.56 -0.38
CA TRP A 40 -11.13 18.41 1.03
C TRP A 40 -10.01 18.99 1.89
N ARG A 41 -10.36 19.95 2.77
CA ARG A 41 -9.41 20.69 3.62
C ARG A 41 -8.31 21.38 2.79
N ARG A 42 -8.68 22.04 1.69
CA ARG A 42 -7.82 23.09 1.13
C ARG A 42 -7.61 24.13 2.22
N SER A 43 -6.38 24.25 2.71
CA SER A 43 -5.97 25.40 3.50
C SER A 43 -6.08 26.63 2.60
N GLU A 44 -7.04 27.51 2.87
CA GLU A 44 -7.20 28.76 2.12
C GLU A 44 -6.07 29.75 2.41
N GLU A 45 -5.29 29.54 3.48
CA GLU A 45 -4.25 30.48 3.94
C GLU A 45 -2.81 29.96 3.76
N THR A 46 -2.61 28.66 3.51
CA THR A 46 -1.26 28.07 3.39
C THR A 46 -1.25 27.09 2.23
N GLY A 47 -0.73 27.52 1.07
CA GLY A 47 -0.39 26.56 0.00
C GLY A 47 0.63 25.53 0.49
N LEU A 48 0.95 24.53 -0.34
CA LEU A 48 2.02 23.52 -0.10
C LEU A 48 3.45 24.13 0.01
N HIS A 49 3.56 25.40 0.37
CA HIS A 49 4.78 26.18 0.52
C HIS A 49 5.55 25.85 1.80
N SER A 50 4.93 25.17 2.78
CA SER A 50 5.60 24.70 3.99
C SER A 50 5.86 23.19 3.93
N LEU A 51 7.06 22.78 4.38
CA LEU A 51 7.46 21.37 4.44
C LEU A 51 6.60 20.58 5.43
N ASP A 52 6.10 21.22 6.48
CA ASP A 52 5.20 20.61 7.46
C ASP A 52 3.84 20.26 6.85
N GLU A 53 3.32 21.08 5.94
CA GLU A 53 2.02 20.83 5.32
C GLU A 53 2.10 19.80 4.21
N TRP A 54 3.18 19.83 3.42
CA TRP A 54 3.44 18.81 2.40
C TRP A 54 3.86 17.46 3.00
N GLY A 55 4.69 17.46 4.05
CA GLY A 55 5.25 16.25 4.65
C GLY A 55 4.41 15.63 5.77
N LEU A 56 3.68 16.44 6.55
CA LEU A 56 2.89 15.97 7.71
C LEU A 56 1.38 16.24 7.54
N GLY A 57 0.94 16.79 6.41
CA GLY A 57 -0.47 17.11 6.17
C GLY A 57 -1.03 18.12 7.16
N GLY A 58 -0.18 19.02 7.67
CA GLY A 58 -0.54 20.00 8.70
C GLY A 58 -0.98 19.36 10.02
N ARG A 59 -0.63 18.08 10.27
CA ARG A 59 -1.02 17.30 11.45
C ARG A 59 -2.54 17.23 11.68
N GLY A 60 -3.33 17.47 10.63
CA GLY A 60 -4.77 17.73 10.75
C GLY A 60 -5.69 16.59 10.33
N PHE A 61 -5.16 15.47 9.82
CA PHE A 61 -5.99 14.36 9.31
C PHE A 61 -6.75 13.58 10.39
N GLY A 62 -6.27 13.61 11.64
CA GLY A 62 -6.87 12.88 12.77
C GLY A 62 -6.67 11.36 12.68
N THR A 63 -6.97 10.66 13.78
CA THR A 63 -6.64 9.23 13.93
C THR A 63 -7.28 8.33 12.87
N TRP A 64 -8.53 8.61 12.48
CA TRP A 64 -9.27 7.76 11.55
C TRP A 64 -8.66 7.75 10.13
N VAL A 65 -8.39 8.94 9.58
CA VAL A 65 -7.78 9.06 8.25
C VAL A 65 -6.35 8.56 8.29
N THR A 66 -5.58 8.92 9.33
CA THR A 66 -4.21 8.41 9.52
C THR A 66 -4.16 6.89 9.60
N TRP A 67 -5.13 6.24 10.25
CA TRP A 67 -5.21 4.77 10.29
C TRP A 67 -5.35 4.16 8.89
N PHE A 68 -6.19 4.74 8.04
CA PHE A 68 -6.32 4.30 6.64
C PHE A 68 -5.06 4.58 5.81
N LEU A 69 -4.42 5.74 6.00
CA LEU A 69 -3.18 6.08 5.29
C LEU A 69 -2.05 5.12 5.66
N LEU A 70 -1.87 4.83 6.96
CA LEU A 70 -0.91 3.84 7.43
C LEU A 70 -1.26 2.45 6.93
N GLY A 71 -2.54 2.06 6.99
CA GLY A 71 -2.99 0.77 6.47
C GLY A 71 -2.72 0.60 4.98
N GLY A 72 -3.01 1.62 4.16
CA GLY A 72 -2.83 1.58 2.72
C GLY A 72 -1.37 1.61 2.27
N ASP A 73 -0.49 2.30 3.00
CA ASP A 73 0.95 2.31 2.74
C ASP A 73 1.61 0.96 3.10
N LEU A 74 1.19 0.36 4.22
CA LEU A 74 1.80 -0.86 4.74
C LEU A 74 1.25 -2.14 4.10
N TYR A 75 -0.06 -2.19 3.82
CA TYR A 75 -0.74 -3.37 3.28
C TYR A 75 -1.06 -3.19 1.81
N THR A 76 -0.11 -3.58 0.96
CA THR A 76 -0.19 -3.36 -0.49
C THR A 76 -0.23 -4.67 -1.27
N ALA A 77 -0.28 -4.57 -2.61
CA ALA A 77 -0.14 -5.73 -3.48
C ALA A 77 1.19 -6.49 -3.23
N TYR A 78 2.23 -5.81 -2.73
CA TYR A 78 3.47 -6.46 -2.36
C TYR A 78 3.25 -7.53 -1.27
N THR A 79 2.57 -7.19 -0.18
CA THR A 79 2.39 -8.09 0.95
C THR A 79 1.41 -9.22 0.65
N PHE A 80 0.34 -8.95 -0.10
CA PHE A 80 -0.72 -9.94 -0.36
C PHE A 80 -0.45 -10.84 -1.57
N VAL A 81 0.29 -10.37 -2.57
CA VAL A 81 0.51 -11.10 -3.82
C VAL A 81 1.98 -11.45 -3.99
N ALA A 82 2.87 -10.47 -3.92
CA ALA A 82 4.28 -10.71 -4.23
C ALA A 82 4.98 -11.61 -3.21
N VAL A 83 4.78 -11.37 -1.91
CA VAL A 83 5.43 -12.16 -0.84
C VAL A 83 4.98 -13.63 -0.88
N PRO A 84 3.68 -13.98 -0.91
CA PRO A 84 3.26 -15.38 -1.04
C PRO A 84 3.73 -16.03 -2.34
N ALA A 85 3.70 -15.31 -3.46
CA ALA A 85 4.19 -15.82 -4.74
C ALA A 85 5.70 -16.12 -4.70
N ALA A 86 6.50 -15.26 -4.07
CA ALA A 86 7.93 -15.49 -3.86
C ALA A 86 8.16 -16.71 -2.96
N MET A 87 7.44 -16.82 -1.84
CA MET A 87 7.51 -18.00 -0.96
C MET A 87 7.15 -19.30 -1.69
N TRP A 88 6.17 -19.26 -2.59
CA TRP A 88 5.81 -20.39 -3.44
C TRP A 88 6.93 -20.75 -4.42
N ALA A 89 7.56 -19.77 -5.05
CA ALA A 89 8.57 -19.99 -6.09
C ALA A 89 9.97 -20.36 -5.54
N THR A 90 10.40 -19.74 -4.44
CA THR A 90 11.77 -19.87 -3.90
C THR A 90 11.83 -20.54 -2.53
N GLY A 91 10.68 -20.95 -1.99
CA GLY A 91 10.55 -21.59 -0.68
C GLY A 91 10.30 -20.61 0.47
N ALA A 92 9.66 -21.12 1.53
CA ALA A 92 9.24 -20.30 2.67
C ALA A 92 10.41 -19.56 3.34
N VAL A 93 11.58 -20.19 3.47
CA VAL A 93 12.74 -19.61 4.17
C VAL A 93 13.28 -18.37 3.46
N SER A 94 13.24 -18.32 2.13
CA SER A 94 13.73 -17.18 1.35
C SER A 94 12.68 -16.06 1.23
N GLY A 95 11.40 -16.40 1.11
CA GLY A 95 10.32 -15.40 1.01
C GLY A 95 9.83 -14.84 2.35
N PHE A 96 10.06 -15.53 3.47
CA PHE A 96 9.61 -15.09 4.79
C PHE A 96 10.37 -13.87 5.34
N PHE A 97 11.45 -13.43 4.68
CA PHE A 97 12.23 -12.25 5.07
C PHE A 97 11.37 -11.00 5.31
N ALA A 98 10.28 -10.81 4.58
CA ALA A 98 9.38 -9.67 4.73
C ALA A 98 8.81 -9.52 6.16
N VAL A 99 8.64 -10.61 6.91
CA VAL A 99 8.09 -10.56 8.28
C VAL A 99 9.12 -10.06 9.32
N PRO A 100 10.29 -10.69 9.51
CA PRO A 100 11.28 -10.20 10.46
C PRO A 100 11.86 -8.84 10.07
N TYR A 101 11.98 -8.51 8.76
CA TYR A 101 12.46 -7.19 8.36
C TYR A 101 11.53 -6.07 8.87
N THR A 102 10.21 -6.23 8.77
CA THR A 102 9.27 -5.21 9.27
C THR A 102 9.34 -5.08 10.80
N ILE A 103 9.49 -6.18 11.54
CA ILE A 103 9.66 -6.16 13.01
C ILE A 103 10.88 -5.32 13.41
N VAL A 104 12.00 -5.43 12.68
CA VAL A 104 13.20 -4.63 12.93
C VAL A 104 13.02 -3.17 12.49
N LEU A 105 12.30 -2.95 11.39
CA LEU A 105 12.18 -1.62 10.79
C LEU A 105 11.20 -0.70 11.53
N TYR A 106 10.13 -1.25 12.12
CA TYR A 106 9.15 -0.49 12.91
C TYR A 106 9.78 0.39 14.01
N PRO A 107 10.60 -0.12 14.95
CA PRO A 107 11.20 0.70 15.99
C PRO A 107 12.13 1.78 15.42
N ILE A 108 12.86 1.50 14.33
CA ILE A 108 13.72 2.48 13.67
C ILE A 108 12.88 3.63 13.09
N VAL A 109 11.78 3.30 12.40
CA VAL A 109 10.86 4.31 11.85
C VAL A 109 10.19 5.11 12.95
N PHE A 110 9.76 4.48 14.06
CA PHE A 110 9.17 5.21 15.18
C PHE A 110 10.16 6.18 15.85
N LEU A 111 11.44 5.81 15.95
CA LEU A 111 12.49 6.71 16.43
C LEU A 111 12.62 7.93 15.50
N LEU A 112 12.67 7.74 14.19
CA LEU A 112 12.75 8.84 13.22
C LEU A 112 11.48 9.70 13.19
N MET A 113 10.30 9.06 13.23
CA MET A 113 9.00 9.72 13.19
C MET A 113 8.76 10.58 14.44
N SER A 114 9.21 10.13 15.61
CA SER A 114 9.11 10.93 16.85
C SER A 114 9.82 12.28 16.74
N ARG A 115 10.88 12.40 15.93
CA ARG A 115 11.59 13.66 15.67
C ARG A 115 10.85 14.59 14.68
N LEU A 116 10.01 14.05 13.80
CA LEU A 116 9.22 14.87 12.86
C LEU A 116 8.00 15.51 13.54
N TRP A 117 7.64 15.04 14.74
CA TRP A 117 6.50 15.51 15.51
C TRP A 117 6.87 16.35 16.75
N SER A 118 8.16 16.53 17.03
CA SER A 118 8.70 17.45 18.05
C SER A 118 8.94 18.84 17.48
#